data_AF-A0A2E2DCA9-F1
#
_entry.id   AF-A0A2E2DCA9-F1
#
_cell.length_a   1.000
_cell.length_b   1.000
_cell.length_c   1.000
_cell.angle_alpha   90.00
_cell.angle_beta   90.00
_cell.angle_gamma   90.00
#
_symmetry.space_group_name_H-M   'P 1'
#
loop_
_entity.id
_entity.type
_entity.pdbx_description
1 polymer ?
#
loop_
_entity_poly.entity_id
_entity_poly.type
_entity_poly.pdbx_seq_one_letter_code
_entity_poly.pdbx_strand_id
1 'polypeptide(L)'
;MNQGRATLFSHRQVGIATFLGTPLCGLSLIAINYVRIGQYGKAISSFILGMISLCILYVMSATVLSWVPALIQFLLAVLAMHFIAKRMQEAIFIENLAYGGKKSGLLALWFWSFFTLACYVIAALSLIYLIDT
;
A
#
# COMPACT_ATOMS: atom_id res chain seq x y z
N MET A 1 0.12 -3.49 26.19
CA MET A 1 -0.11 -3.16 24.76
C MET A 1 -1.58 -3.45 24.47
N ASN A 2 -2.36 -2.46 24.08
CA ASN A 2 -3.76 -2.65 23.68
C ASN A 2 -3.80 -3.41 22.35
N GLN A 3 -3.61 -4.74 22.39
CA GLN A 3 -3.80 -5.64 21.25
C GLN A 3 -5.31 -5.84 20.98
N GLY A 4 -6.05 -4.74 21.01
CA GLY A 4 -7.50 -4.72 20.87
C GLY A 4 -7.88 -5.15 19.47
N ARG A 5 -8.77 -6.14 19.39
CA ARG A 5 -9.56 -6.58 18.22
C ARG A 5 -9.65 -5.51 17.13
N ALA A 6 -8.69 -5.51 16.20
CA ALA A 6 -8.65 -4.53 15.13
C ALA A 6 -9.28 -5.11 13.86
N THR A 7 -9.85 -4.24 13.05
CA THR A 7 -10.29 -4.60 11.70
C THR A 7 -9.12 -4.40 10.74
N LEU A 8 -8.51 -5.46 10.25
CA LEU A 8 -7.29 -5.39 9.43
C LEU A 8 -7.53 -5.84 7.98
N PHE A 9 -6.76 -5.29 7.06
CA PHE A 9 -6.71 -5.77 5.68
C PHE A 9 -5.79 -6.99 5.58
N SER A 10 -6.27 -8.03 4.91
CA SER A 10 -5.44 -9.21 4.59
C SER A 10 -4.42 -8.88 3.48
N HIS A 11 -3.34 -9.65 3.38
CA HIS A 11 -2.35 -9.52 2.29
C HIS A 11 -2.98 -9.62 0.88
N ARG A 12 -4.06 -10.39 0.72
CA ARG A 12 -4.83 -10.45 -0.53
C ARG A 12 -5.50 -9.12 -0.85
N GLN A 13 -6.09 -8.46 0.14
CA GLN A 13 -6.71 -7.14 -0.03
C GLN A 13 -5.67 -6.07 -0.35
N VAL A 14 -4.47 -6.17 0.20
CA VAL A 14 -3.33 -5.30 -0.18
C VAL A 14 -2.95 -5.48 -1.64
N GLY A 15 -2.90 -6.73 -2.13
CA GLY A 15 -2.67 -7.02 -3.55
C GLY A 15 -3.76 -6.43 -4.45
N ILE A 16 -5.03 -6.56 -4.06
CA ILE A 16 -6.16 -5.96 -4.78
C ILE A 16 -6.05 -4.43 -4.79
N ALA A 17 -5.77 -3.79 -3.66
CA ALA A 17 -5.58 -2.35 -3.60
C ALA A 17 -4.43 -1.87 -4.50
N THR A 18 -3.37 -2.66 -4.59
CA THR A 18 -2.25 -2.39 -5.50
C THR A 18 -2.70 -2.42 -6.96
N PHE A 19 -3.51 -3.40 -7.33
CA PHE A 19 -4.06 -3.55 -8.68
C PHE A 19 -5.06 -2.43 -9.03
N LEU A 20 -5.83 -1.92 -8.06
CA LEU A 20 -6.84 -0.90 -8.30
C LEU A 20 -6.27 0.52 -8.48
N GLY A 21 -5.07 0.76 -7.98
CA GLY A 21 -4.41 2.06 -8.09
C GLY A 21 -2.97 1.89 -8.47
N THR A 22 -2.12 1.72 -7.46
CA THR A 22 -0.66 1.56 -7.61
C THR A 22 -0.09 0.85 -6.38
N PRO A 23 1.20 0.45 -6.38
CA PRO A 23 1.89 0.00 -5.18
C PRO A 23 1.73 0.91 -3.95
N LEU A 24 1.52 2.22 -4.15
CA LEU A 24 1.24 3.16 -3.06
C LEU A 24 -0.08 2.87 -2.35
N CYS A 25 -1.12 2.46 -3.07
CA CYS A 25 -2.40 2.10 -2.46
C CYS A 25 -2.25 0.85 -1.58
N GLY A 26 -1.50 -0.15 -2.07
CA GLY A 26 -1.16 -1.35 -1.28
C GLY A 26 -0.38 -1.02 -0.01
N LEU A 27 0.66 -0.19 -0.12
CA LEU A 27 1.47 0.25 1.02
C LEU A 27 0.67 1.11 2.00
N SER A 28 -0.28 1.89 1.51
CA SER A 28 -1.18 2.67 2.37
C SER A 28 -2.08 1.76 3.21
N LEU A 29 -2.58 0.63 2.65
CA LEU A 29 -3.32 -0.35 3.46
C LEU A 29 -2.45 -1.03 4.52
N ILE A 30 -1.17 -1.30 4.21
CA ILE A 30 -0.18 -1.79 5.19
C ILE A 30 0.01 -0.74 6.31
N ALA A 31 0.17 0.53 5.96
CA ALA A 31 0.30 1.63 6.93
C ALA A 31 -0.94 1.73 7.82
N ILE A 32 -2.15 1.66 7.24
CA ILE A 32 -3.41 1.68 7.98
C ILE A 32 -3.50 0.51 8.95
N ASN A 33 -3.08 -0.70 8.57
CA ASN A 33 -3.01 -1.82 9.48
C ASN A 33 -2.08 -1.53 10.67
N TYR A 34 -0.88 -1.00 10.41
CA TYR A 34 0.06 -0.62 11.47
C TYR A 34 -0.49 0.45 12.41
N VAL A 35 -1.20 1.45 11.89
CA VAL A 35 -1.91 2.45 12.72
C VAL A 35 -2.96 1.79 13.60
N ARG A 36 -3.76 0.87 13.05
CA ARG A 36 -4.86 0.20 13.78
C ARG A 36 -4.38 -0.70 14.93
N ILE A 37 -3.15 -1.21 14.84
CA ILE A 37 -2.52 -2.01 15.91
C ILE A 37 -1.60 -1.17 16.82
N GLY A 38 -1.59 0.16 16.68
CA GLY A 38 -0.79 1.09 17.48
C GLY A 38 0.72 1.08 17.16
N GLN A 39 1.14 0.49 16.05
CA GLN A 39 2.54 0.45 15.60
C GLN A 39 2.87 1.62 14.67
N TYR A 40 2.71 2.85 15.16
CA TYR A 40 2.87 4.07 14.36
C TYR A 40 4.24 4.21 13.70
N GLY A 41 5.33 3.80 14.37
CA GLY A 41 6.67 3.81 13.77
C GLY A 41 6.75 2.97 12.50
N LYS A 42 6.10 1.80 12.48
CA LYS A 42 6.03 0.93 11.29
C LYS A 42 5.09 1.49 10.23
N ALA A 43 4.04 2.21 10.62
CA ALA A 43 3.18 2.91 9.68
C ALA A 43 3.97 3.99 8.91
N ILE A 44 4.71 4.83 9.63
CA ILE A 44 5.56 5.87 9.02
C ILE A 44 6.62 5.23 8.12
N SER A 45 7.32 4.20 8.61
CA SER A 45 8.33 3.53 7.78
C SER A 45 7.72 2.92 6.52
N SER A 46 6.52 2.33 6.59
CA SER A 46 5.85 1.77 5.41
C SER A 46 5.43 2.84 4.39
N PHE A 47 5.05 4.03 4.86
CA PHE A 47 4.74 5.16 4.00
C PHE A 47 6.00 5.69 3.29
N ILE A 48 7.08 5.94 4.04
CA ILE A 48 8.38 6.37 3.49
C ILE A 48 8.89 5.34 2.47
N LEU A 49 8.83 4.06 2.82
CA LEU A 49 9.27 2.98 1.95
C LEU A 49 8.42 2.91 0.67
N GLY A 50 7.15 3.29 0.73
CA GLY A 50 6.30 3.43 -0.45
C GLY A 50 6.68 4.57 -1.38
N MET A 51 6.99 5.74 -0.83
CA MET A 51 7.51 6.86 -1.64
C MET A 51 8.84 6.50 -2.30
N ILE A 52 9.76 5.90 -1.55
CA ILE A 52 11.05 5.43 -2.10
C ILE A 52 10.82 4.38 -3.18
N SER A 53 9.95 3.40 -2.95
CA SER A 53 9.64 2.34 -3.91
C SER A 53 9.05 2.92 -5.20
N LEU A 54 8.22 3.96 -5.12
CA LEU A 54 7.67 4.64 -6.29
C LEU A 54 8.78 5.31 -7.11
N CYS A 55 9.68 6.05 -6.47
CA CYS A 55 10.82 6.66 -7.15
C CYS A 55 11.69 5.60 -7.84
N ILE A 56 11.98 4.49 -7.16
CA ILE A 56 12.74 3.38 -7.73
C ILE A 56 12.01 2.79 -8.93
N LEU A 57 10.72 2.50 -8.82
CA LEU A 57 9.92 1.95 -9.92
C LEU A 57 9.89 2.88 -11.12
N TYR A 58 9.75 4.19 -10.90
CA TYR A 58 9.78 5.19 -11.97
C TYR A 58 11.14 5.20 -12.69
N VAL A 59 12.25 5.28 -11.94
CA VAL A 59 13.60 5.26 -12.52
C VAL A 59 13.87 3.95 -13.27
N MET A 60 13.49 2.81 -12.69
CA MET A 60 13.64 1.50 -13.33
C MET A 60 12.81 1.39 -14.61
N SER A 61 11.58 1.89 -14.60
CA SER A 61 10.71 1.93 -15.77
C SER A 61 11.31 2.76 -16.90
N ALA A 62 11.86 3.93 -16.59
CA ALA A 62 12.44 4.84 -17.57
C ALA A 62 13.81 4.38 -18.12
N THR A 63 14.57 3.60 -17.36
CA THR A 63 15.94 3.21 -17.73
C THR A 63 16.04 1.74 -18.13
N VAL A 64 16.04 0.85 -17.14
CA VAL A 64 16.32 -0.60 -17.26
C VAL A 64 15.20 -1.34 -17.97
N LEU A 65 13.95 -0.97 -17.70
CA LEU A 65 12.75 -1.67 -18.18
C LEU A 65 12.06 -0.93 -19.32
N SER A 66 12.70 0.06 -19.93
CA SER A 66 12.13 0.86 -21.03
C SER A 66 11.64 0.04 -22.22
N TRP A 67 12.23 -1.15 -22.44
CA TRP A 67 11.83 -2.12 -23.48
C TRP A 67 10.70 -3.06 -23.05
N VAL A 68 10.38 -3.14 -21.75
CA VAL A 68 9.31 -3.98 -21.23
C VAL A 68 7.98 -3.22 -21.32
N PRO A 69 6.90 -3.81 -21.87
CA PRO A 69 5.60 -3.15 -21.92
C PRO A 69 5.11 -2.72 -20.53
N ALA A 70 4.57 -1.50 -20.44
CA ALA A 70 4.13 -0.91 -19.17
C ALA A 70 3.14 -1.80 -18.40
N LEU A 71 2.24 -2.50 -19.11
CA LEU A 71 1.31 -3.44 -18.50
C LEU A 71 2.03 -4.59 -17.79
N ILE A 72 3.11 -5.13 -18.37
CA ILE A 72 3.90 -6.20 -17.75
C ILE A 72 4.62 -5.67 -16.50
N GLN A 73 5.22 -4.48 -16.59
CA GLN A 73 5.86 -3.84 -15.43
C GLN A 73 4.85 -3.63 -14.28
N PHE A 74 3.65 -3.17 -14.61
CA PHE A 74 2.56 -3.01 -13.65
C PHE A 74 2.15 -4.32 -12.98
N LEU A 75 1.92 -5.39 -13.76
CA LEU A 75 1.56 -6.69 -13.21
C LEU A 75 2.66 -7.27 -12.32
N LEU A 76 3.93 -7.09 -12.68
CA LEU A 76 5.07 -7.47 -11.83
C LEU A 76 5.08 -6.69 -10.52
N ALA A 77 4.79 -5.38 -10.55
CA ALA A 77 4.69 -4.57 -9.35
C ALA A 77 3.54 -5.01 -8.44
N VAL A 78 2.37 -5.35 -9.01
CA VAL A 78 1.22 -5.92 -8.28
C VAL A 78 1.60 -7.24 -7.61
N LEU A 79 2.28 -8.14 -8.34
CA LEU A 79 2.71 -9.43 -7.83
C LEU A 79 3.75 -9.27 -6.72
N ALA A 80 4.74 -8.41 -6.91
CA ALA A 80 5.75 -8.11 -5.90
C ALA A 80 5.11 -7.59 -4.61
N MET A 81 4.15 -6.67 -4.73
CA MET A 81 3.40 -6.14 -3.58
C MET A 81 2.59 -7.19 -2.86
N HIS A 82 2.01 -8.17 -3.56
CA HIS A 82 1.34 -9.29 -2.92
C HIS A 82 2.29 -10.07 -1.99
N PHE A 83 3.50 -10.39 -2.47
CA PHE A 83 4.50 -11.11 -1.68
C PHE A 83 5.05 -10.28 -0.52
N ILE A 84 5.31 -8.99 -0.75
CA ILE A 84 5.72 -8.04 0.30
C ILE A 84 4.65 -7.99 1.40
N ALA A 85 3.39 -7.80 1.02
CA ALA A 85 2.27 -7.75 1.96
C ALA A 85 2.12 -9.05 2.73
N LYS A 86 2.28 -10.20 2.07
CA LYS A 86 2.25 -11.51 2.72
C LYS A 86 3.35 -11.58 3.80
N ARG A 87 4.60 -11.30 3.43
CA ARG A 87 5.73 -11.33 4.36
C ARG A 87 5.57 -10.37 5.55
N MET A 88 5.03 -9.18 5.32
CA MET A 88 4.94 -8.14 6.35
C MET A 88 3.70 -8.24 7.24
N GLN A 89 2.59 -8.74 6.71
CA GLN A 89 1.27 -8.63 7.37
C GLN A 89 0.64 -9.98 7.72
N GLU A 90 1.07 -11.11 7.15
CA GLU A 90 0.42 -12.40 7.37
C GLU A 90 0.41 -12.82 8.84
N ALA A 91 1.56 -12.80 9.51
CA ALA A 91 1.65 -13.16 10.93
C ALA A 91 0.79 -12.23 11.82
N ILE A 92 0.88 -10.91 11.61
CA ILE A 92 0.11 -9.90 12.34
C ILE A 92 -1.39 -10.10 12.15
N PHE A 93 -1.80 -10.40 10.91
CA PHE A 93 -3.20 -10.61 10.57
C PHE A 93 -3.77 -11.87 11.23
N ILE A 94 -3.02 -12.98 11.20
CA ILE A 94 -3.41 -14.25 11.84
C ILE A 94 -3.50 -14.06 13.36
N GLU A 95 -2.52 -13.43 13.97
CA GLU A 95 -2.49 -13.13 15.41
C GLU A 95 -3.71 -12.27 15.81
N ASN A 96 -3.99 -11.20 15.06
CA ASN A 96 -5.16 -10.34 15.31
C ASN A 96 -6.49 -11.12 15.21
N LEU A 97 -6.63 -12.06 14.27
CA LEU A 97 -7.82 -12.90 14.18
C LEU A 97 -7.94 -13.84 15.38
N ALA A 98 -6.82 -14.41 15.86
CA ALA A 98 -6.80 -15.28 17.03
C ALA A 98 -7.28 -14.56 18.32
N TYR A 99 -6.99 -13.26 18.45
CA TYR A 99 -7.46 -12.43 19.57
C TYR A 99 -8.87 -11.83 19.36
N GLY A 100 -9.60 -12.26 18.34
CA GLY A 100 -10.97 -11.82 18.06
C GLY A 100 -11.09 -10.54 17.22
N GLY A 101 -10.00 -10.10 16.59
CA GLY A 101 -10.01 -9.10 15.54
C GLY A 101 -10.74 -9.59 14.28
N LYS A 102 -10.93 -8.70 13.31
CA LYS A 102 -11.76 -8.96 12.12
C LYS A 102 -11.02 -8.63 10.83
N LYS A 103 -11.39 -9.31 9.75
CA LYS A 103 -11.00 -8.90 8.40
C LYS A 103 -11.82 -7.69 7.97
N SER A 104 -11.17 -6.71 7.37
CA SER A 104 -11.81 -5.54 6.78
C SER A 104 -12.73 -5.95 5.62
N GLY A 105 -13.88 -5.30 5.50
CA GLY A 105 -14.83 -5.54 4.41
C GLY A 105 -14.37 -5.01 3.05
N LEU A 106 -15.07 -5.42 1.99
CA LEU A 106 -14.78 -4.96 0.63
C LEU A 106 -15.04 -3.46 0.46
N LEU A 107 -16.10 -2.91 1.07
CA LEU A 107 -16.41 -1.48 0.97
C LEU A 107 -15.27 -0.62 1.53
N ALA A 108 -14.72 -0.99 2.68
CA ALA A 108 -13.55 -0.33 3.24
C ALA A 108 -12.33 -0.46 2.33
N LEU A 109 -12.10 -1.62 1.72
CA LEU A 109 -11.02 -1.81 0.75
C LEU A 109 -11.16 -0.82 -0.42
N TRP A 110 -12.34 -0.75 -1.03
CA TRP A 110 -12.61 0.16 -2.16
C TRP A 110 -12.42 1.62 -1.75
N PHE A 111 -13.05 2.03 -0.65
CA PHE A 111 -12.93 3.39 -0.13
C PHE A 111 -11.47 3.78 0.09
N TRP A 112 -10.70 2.99 0.85
CA TRP A 112 -9.32 3.33 1.15
C TRP A 112 -8.41 3.28 -0.08
N SER A 113 -8.68 2.40 -1.05
CA SER A 113 -7.89 2.32 -2.29
C SER A 113 -8.05 3.58 -3.14
N PHE A 114 -9.28 4.06 -3.33
CA PHE A 114 -9.54 5.27 -4.10
C PHE A 114 -9.20 6.55 -3.33
N PHE A 115 -9.49 6.58 -2.03
CA PHE A 115 -9.18 7.73 -1.18
C PHE A 115 -7.67 8.00 -1.16
N THR A 116 -6.86 6.97 -0.90
CA THR A 116 -5.40 7.12 -0.88
C THR A 116 -4.85 7.50 -2.25
N LEU A 117 -5.36 6.89 -3.33
CA LEU A 117 -4.99 7.27 -4.69
C LEU A 117 -5.29 8.74 -4.98
N ALA A 118 -6.50 9.22 -4.64
CA ALA A 118 -6.89 10.61 -4.82
C ALA A 118 -5.99 11.56 -4.03
N CYS A 119 -5.65 11.22 -2.79
CA CYS A 119 -4.69 12.00 -2.00
C CYS A 119 -3.31 12.10 -2.68
N TYR A 120 -2.79 11.00 -3.24
CA TYR A 120 -1.52 11.04 -3.96
C TYR A 120 -1.60 11.88 -5.24
N VAL A 121 -2.68 11.78 -6.01
CA VAL A 121 -2.89 12.58 -7.23
C VAL A 121 -2.96 14.06 -6.89
N ILE A 122 -3.74 14.45 -5.88
CA ILE A 122 -3.86 15.83 -5.43
C ILE A 122 -2.49 16.35 -4.96
N ALA A 123 -1.78 15.60 -4.12
CA ALA A 123 -0.46 15.99 -3.64
C ALA A 123 0.55 16.17 -4.79
N ALA A 124 0.54 15.28 -5.79
CA ALA A 124 1.39 15.38 -6.96
C ALA A 124 1.06 16.62 -7.81
N LEU A 125 -0.23 16.88 -8.08
CA LEU A 125 -0.66 18.06 -8.83
C LEU A 125 -0.33 19.37 -8.11
N SER A 126 -0.53 19.43 -6.79
CA SER A 126 -0.14 20.59 -5.99
C SER A 126 1.36 20.82 -6.01
N LEU A 127 2.18 19.76 -5.96
CA LEU A 127 3.63 19.88 -6.06
C LEU A 127 4.07 20.41 -7.42
N ILE A 128 3.48 19.90 -8.52
CA ILE A 128 3.76 20.38 -9.88
C ILE A 128 3.41 21.87 -10.00
N TYR A 129 2.21 22.26 -9.55
CA TYR A 129 1.78 23.65 -9.57
C TYR A 129 2.75 24.58 -8.84
N LEU A 130 3.25 24.17 -7.66
CA LEU A 130 4.22 24.95 -6.89
C LEU A 130 5.61 25.04 -7.52
N ILE A 131 6.00 24.08 -8.37
CA ILE A 131 7.28 24.11 -9.09
C ILE A 131 7.18 25.00 -10.33
N ASP A 132 6.01 25.02 -10.97
CA ASP A 132 5.77 25.77 -12.21
C ASP A 132 5.44 27.26 -11.98
N THR A 133 5.11 27.66 -10.75
CA THR A 133 4.90 29.06 -10.32
C THR A 133 6.16 29.68 -9.73
#